data_AF-A0A370EWI6-F1
#
_entry.id   AF-A0A370EWI6-F1
#
_cell.length_a   1.000
_cell.length_b   1.000
_cell.length_c   1.000
_cell.angle_alpha   90.00
_cell.angle_beta   90.00
_cell.angle_gamma   90.00
#
_symmetry.space_group_name_H-M   'P 1'
#
loop_
_entity.id
_entity.type
_entity.pdbx_description
1 polymer ?
#
loop_
_entity_poly.entity_id
_entity_poly.type
_entity_poly.pdbx_seq_one_letter_code
_entity_poly.pdbx_strand_id
1 'polypeptide(L)'
;MSDEGRDQAWRDELIRRGGSIHQDEAEPLSDEEDAVQQAGIDRYLAMLDALDGQAVEAETVEAILWSLHPLDDYGIYEAAYGVLSQADPATGGAATARVLPNWLESRGDHDSIRTGSMFVTGSEDATRAFLTATDTWGDAQRALVRRTLGRWVRDDEQWEPIHEALGGTNRKPVLDPIPDDWPEDWRSAAEAFRESGRVDRAWTNEKDFPSNFDRVFAIMELGHGVRWREVPDFLNALLMRRRNELPKFIGALAALPDDRRERIVLAVDAARPDTAEYLRGLLEDRERRS
;
A
#
# COMPACT_ATOMS: atom_id res chain seq x y z
N MET A 1 -33.24 17.80 -23.93
CA MET A 1 -32.30 18.74 -23.27
C MET A 1 -30.93 18.17 -23.50
N SER A 2 -30.08 18.89 -24.23
CA SER A 2 -28.75 18.42 -24.64
C SER A 2 -27.86 18.22 -23.42
N ASP A 3 -27.10 17.14 -23.50
CA ASP A 3 -26.15 16.59 -22.53
C ASP A 3 -24.85 17.41 -22.52
N GLU A 4 -24.95 18.71 -22.20
CA GLU A 4 -23.81 19.66 -22.28
C GLU A 4 -22.96 19.75 -21.00
N GLY A 5 -23.19 18.89 -20.00
CA GLY A 5 -22.63 19.11 -18.66
C GLY A 5 -21.14 18.76 -18.47
N ARG A 6 -20.56 17.87 -19.28
CA ARG A 6 -19.24 17.25 -19.01
C ARG A 6 -18.48 16.95 -20.31
N ASP A 7 -18.30 17.99 -21.11
CA ASP A 7 -17.53 17.89 -22.35
C ASP A 7 -16.03 17.63 -22.10
N GLN A 8 -15.25 17.51 -23.18
CA GLN A 8 -13.82 17.29 -23.07
C GLN A 8 -13.10 18.42 -22.31
N ALA A 9 -13.56 19.67 -22.46
CA ALA A 9 -12.93 20.81 -21.80
C ALA A 9 -13.08 20.74 -20.27
N TRP A 10 -14.24 20.29 -19.78
CA TRP A 10 -14.44 20.03 -18.36
C TRP A 10 -13.50 18.94 -17.84
N ARG A 11 -13.35 17.83 -18.58
CA ARG A 11 -12.45 16.71 -18.20
C ARG A 11 -10.98 17.14 -18.18
N ASP A 12 -10.55 17.90 -19.18
CA ASP A 12 -9.19 18.43 -19.26
C ASP A 12 -8.91 19.43 -18.13
N GLU A 13 -9.91 20.24 -17.75
CA GLU A 13 -9.81 21.11 -16.58
C GLU A 13 -9.62 20.28 -15.30
N LEU A 14 -10.43 19.24 -15.08
CA LEU A 14 -10.33 18.39 -13.89
C LEU A 14 -8.94 17.75 -13.78
N ILE A 15 -8.47 17.12 -14.86
CA ILE A 15 -7.15 16.46 -14.92
C ILE A 15 -6.04 17.45 -14.63
N ARG A 16 -6.07 18.62 -15.28
CA ARG A 16 -5.06 19.65 -15.10
C ARG A 16 -5.02 20.18 -13.68
N ARG A 17 -6.18 20.42 -13.06
CA ARG A 17 -6.26 20.98 -11.70
C ARG A 17 -5.81 19.99 -10.64
N GLY A 18 -6.30 18.75 -10.68
CA GLY A 18 -5.87 17.72 -9.72
C GLY A 18 -4.41 17.31 -9.92
N GLY A 19 -3.93 17.30 -11.18
CA GLY A 19 -2.57 16.92 -11.53
C GLY A 19 -1.50 17.99 -11.32
N SER A 20 -1.86 19.21 -10.88
CA SER A 20 -0.94 20.35 -10.72
C SER A 20 -0.85 20.87 -9.28
N ILE A 21 -1.25 20.05 -8.30
CA ILE A 21 -1.16 20.41 -6.88
C ILE A 21 0.32 20.29 -6.47
N HIS A 22 0.82 21.32 -5.78
CA HIS A 22 2.22 21.42 -5.34
C HIS A 22 2.48 20.43 -4.20
N GLN A 23 3.72 19.96 -4.11
CA GLN A 23 4.13 19.00 -3.10
C GLN A 23 4.95 19.70 -2.03
N ASP A 24 4.87 19.23 -0.79
CA ASP A 24 5.66 19.76 0.33
C ASP A 24 7.18 19.68 0.08
N GLU A 25 7.64 18.76 -0.78
CA GLU A 25 9.05 18.61 -1.13
C GLU A 25 9.55 19.58 -2.21
N ALA A 26 8.65 20.32 -2.88
CA ALA A 26 9.01 21.28 -3.90
C ALA A 26 9.44 22.64 -3.30
N GLU A 27 10.04 23.51 -4.12
CA GLU A 27 10.44 24.84 -3.65
C GLU A 27 9.22 25.60 -3.14
N PRO A 28 9.27 26.20 -1.93
CA PRO A 28 8.12 26.88 -1.35
C PRO A 28 7.52 27.90 -2.32
N LEU A 29 6.20 27.86 -2.48
CA LEU A 29 5.48 28.84 -3.26
C LEU A 29 5.59 30.22 -2.61
N SER A 30 5.63 31.26 -3.44
CA SER A 30 5.35 32.62 -2.98
C SER A 30 3.88 32.76 -2.57
N ASP A 31 3.56 33.77 -1.75
CA ASP A 31 2.17 34.05 -1.33
C ASP A 31 1.19 34.19 -2.52
N GLU A 32 1.66 34.72 -3.66
CA GLU A 32 0.84 34.84 -4.88
C GLU A 32 0.59 33.48 -5.54
N GLU A 33 1.61 32.64 -5.63
CA GLU A 33 1.50 31.29 -6.19
C GLU A 33 0.65 30.38 -5.31
N ASP A 34 0.78 30.50 -3.99
CA ASP A 34 -0.04 29.79 -3.00
C ASP A 34 -1.53 30.16 -3.14
N ALA A 35 -1.84 31.46 -3.25
CA ALA A 35 -3.23 31.90 -3.47
C ALA A 35 -3.82 31.39 -4.81
N VAL A 36 -3.01 31.36 -5.88
CA VAL A 36 -3.42 30.80 -7.18
C VAL A 36 -3.66 29.30 -7.08
N GLN A 37 -2.81 28.59 -6.34
CA GLN A 37 -2.97 27.16 -6.09
C GLN A 37 -4.23 26.87 -5.29
N GLN A 38 -4.48 27.58 -4.19
CA GLN A 38 -5.65 27.38 -3.37
C GLN A 38 -6.94 27.60 -4.18
N ALA A 39 -7.00 28.66 -5.01
CA ALA A 39 -8.13 28.86 -5.92
C ALA A 39 -8.29 27.72 -6.95
N GLY A 40 -7.18 27.11 -7.37
CA GLY A 40 -7.17 25.93 -8.22
C GLY A 40 -7.72 24.67 -7.53
N ILE A 41 -7.36 24.46 -6.26
CA ILE A 41 -7.86 23.37 -5.40
C ILE A 41 -9.36 23.57 -5.14
N ASP A 42 -9.78 24.78 -4.76
CA ASP A 42 -11.19 25.09 -4.53
C ASP A 42 -12.04 24.82 -5.79
N ARG A 43 -11.52 25.17 -6.97
CA ARG A 43 -12.16 24.87 -8.25
C ARG A 43 -12.23 23.36 -8.51
N TYR A 44 -11.17 22.62 -8.24
CA TYR A 44 -11.13 21.16 -8.38
C TYR A 44 -12.18 20.48 -7.47
N LEU A 45 -12.22 20.86 -6.20
CA LEU A 45 -13.18 20.34 -5.23
C LEU A 45 -14.62 20.69 -5.62
N ALA A 46 -14.88 21.92 -6.08
CA ALA A 46 -16.20 22.30 -6.57
C ALA A 46 -16.63 21.51 -7.82
N MET A 47 -15.70 21.10 -8.69
CA MET A 47 -16.00 20.24 -9.84
C MET A 47 -16.38 18.82 -9.39
N LEU A 48 -15.74 18.29 -8.34
CA LEU A 48 -16.07 16.98 -7.77
C LEU A 48 -17.39 17.00 -6.99
N ASP A 49 -17.62 18.04 -6.18
CA ASP A 49 -18.87 18.23 -5.42
C ASP A 49 -20.09 18.29 -6.35
N ALA A 50 -19.95 18.90 -7.52
CA ALA A 50 -21.00 18.93 -8.53
C ALA A 50 -21.40 17.54 -9.08
N LEU A 51 -20.60 16.50 -8.83
CA LEU A 51 -20.89 15.12 -9.21
C LEU A 51 -21.62 14.34 -8.10
N ASP A 52 -21.71 14.88 -6.88
CA ASP A 52 -22.28 14.15 -5.75
C ASP A 52 -23.74 13.77 -6.00
N GLY A 53 -24.06 12.49 -5.77
CA GLY A 53 -25.39 11.92 -6.00
C GLY A 53 -25.78 11.79 -7.48
N GLN A 54 -24.85 11.99 -8.42
CA GLN A 54 -25.09 11.80 -9.86
C GLN A 54 -24.51 10.47 -10.36
N ALA A 55 -25.06 9.99 -11.48
CA ALA A 55 -24.43 8.90 -12.22
C ALA A 55 -23.06 9.36 -12.76
N VAL A 56 -22.02 8.59 -12.40
CA VAL A 56 -20.65 8.82 -12.84
C VAL A 56 -20.37 7.98 -14.08
N GLU A 57 -20.27 8.64 -15.23
CA GLU A 57 -19.99 8.01 -16.51
C GLU A 57 -18.52 7.57 -16.61
N ALA A 58 -18.23 6.64 -17.52
CA ALA A 58 -16.90 6.06 -17.69
C ALA A 58 -15.82 7.13 -17.91
N GLU A 59 -16.06 8.10 -18.78
CA GLU A 59 -15.11 9.16 -19.09
C GLU A 59 -14.87 10.11 -17.91
N THR A 60 -15.85 10.23 -17.00
CA THR A 60 -15.68 10.97 -15.74
C THR A 60 -14.81 10.18 -14.77
N VAL A 61 -15.03 8.87 -14.63
CA VAL A 61 -14.15 8.00 -13.83
C VAL A 61 -12.71 8.09 -14.34
N GLU A 62 -12.51 7.98 -15.66
CA GLU A 62 -11.20 8.07 -16.28
C GLU A 62 -10.54 9.42 -16.00
N ALA A 63 -11.27 10.53 -16.11
CA ALA A 63 -10.76 11.87 -15.82
C ALA A 63 -10.38 12.04 -14.35
N ILE A 64 -11.16 11.51 -13.41
CA ILE A 64 -10.83 11.54 -11.98
C ILE A 64 -9.56 10.72 -11.70
N LEU A 65 -9.43 9.52 -12.24
CA LEU A 65 -8.21 8.71 -12.07
C LEU A 65 -6.98 9.42 -12.66
N TRP A 66 -7.13 10.09 -13.82
CA TRP A 66 -6.06 10.87 -14.43
C TRP A 66 -5.73 12.15 -13.66
N SER A 67 -6.67 12.72 -12.90
CA SER A 67 -6.44 13.89 -12.05
C SER A 67 -5.69 13.55 -10.76
N LEU A 68 -5.59 12.28 -10.37
CA LEU A 68 -4.76 11.84 -9.25
C LEU A 68 -3.28 12.03 -9.59
N HIS A 69 -2.56 12.69 -8.69
CA HIS A 69 -1.11 12.90 -8.75
C HIS A 69 -0.41 12.09 -7.64
N PRO A 70 0.84 11.65 -7.83
CA PRO A 70 1.64 11.06 -6.76
C PRO A 70 2.02 12.11 -5.72
N LEU A 71 1.17 12.32 -4.71
CA LEU A 71 1.36 13.23 -3.58
C LEU A 71 1.12 12.51 -2.26
N ASP A 72 1.96 12.77 -1.26
CA ASP A 72 1.83 12.19 0.08
C ASP A 72 0.67 12.81 0.89
N ASP A 73 0.19 14.00 0.52
CA ASP A 73 -1.03 14.58 1.10
C ASP A 73 -2.28 13.94 0.51
N TYR A 74 -2.76 12.93 1.21
CA TYR A 74 -3.94 12.16 0.85
C TYR A 74 -5.25 12.97 0.96
N GLY A 75 -5.30 14.01 1.79
CA GLY A 75 -6.54 14.71 2.15
C GLY A 75 -7.22 15.40 0.97
N ILE A 76 -6.43 15.92 0.02
CA ILE A 76 -6.96 16.67 -1.12
C ILE A 76 -7.73 15.76 -2.11
N TYR A 77 -7.42 14.47 -2.14
CA TYR A 77 -8.09 13.51 -3.03
C TYR A 77 -9.25 12.75 -2.37
N GLU A 78 -9.58 13.00 -1.10
CA GLU A 78 -10.72 12.35 -0.43
C GLU A 78 -12.04 12.56 -1.19
N ALA A 79 -12.29 13.77 -1.69
CA ALA A 79 -13.46 14.05 -2.51
C ALA A 79 -13.47 13.23 -3.81
N ALA A 80 -12.32 13.03 -4.44
CA ALA A 80 -12.20 12.23 -5.66
C ALA A 80 -12.51 10.75 -5.39
N TYR A 81 -11.97 10.20 -4.30
CA TYR A 81 -12.27 8.83 -3.88
C TYR A 81 -13.76 8.65 -3.52
N GLY A 82 -14.35 9.66 -2.87
CA GLY A 82 -15.78 9.74 -2.60
C GLY A 82 -16.60 9.60 -3.87
N VAL A 83 -16.30 10.39 -4.91
CA VAL A 83 -16.99 10.31 -6.20
C VAL A 83 -16.75 8.97 -6.89
N LEU A 84 -15.50 8.46 -6.91
CA LEU A 84 -15.19 7.15 -7.51
C LEU A 84 -16.00 6.01 -6.88
N SER A 85 -16.23 6.07 -5.56
CA SER A 85 -17.03 5.07 -4.84
C SER A 85 -18.53 5.07 -5.22
N GLN A 86 -19.01 6.12 -5.87
CA GLN A 86 -20.40 6.24 -6.36
C GLN A 86 -20.57 5.69 -7.78
N ALA A 87 -19.47 5.42 -8.50
CA ALA A 87 -19.54 4.90 -9.85
C ALA A 87 -20.21 3.52 -9.88
N ASP A 88 -20.96 3.25 -10.95
CA ASP A 88 -21.43 1.88 -11.20
C ASP A 88 -20.23 0.92 -11.21
N PRO A 89 -20.28 -0.22 -10.50
CA PRO A 89 -19.14 -1.10 -10.36
C PRO A 89 -18.53 -1.55 -11.69
N ALA A 90 -19.34 -1.89 -12.68
CA ALA A 90 -18.85 -2.35 -13.97
C ALA A 90 -18.21 -1.20 -14.76
N THR A 91 -18.84 -0.02 -14.76
CA THR A 91 -18.29 1.20 -15.36
C THR A 91 -16.94 1.56 -14.76
N GLY A 92 -16.85 1.60 -13.43
CA GLY A 92 -15.62 1.90 -12.73
C GLY A 92 -14.54 0.86 -13.03
N GLY A 93 -14.86 -0.43 -12.95
CA GLY A 93 -13.90 -1.51 -13.19
C GLY A 93 -13.26 -1.41 -14.57
N ALA A 94 -14.08 -1.22 -15.60
CA ALA A 94 -13.61 -1.05 -16.98
C ALA A 94 -12.79 0.23 -17.18
N ALA A 95 -13.21 1.35 -16.58
CA ALA A 95 -12.49 2.62 -16.66
C ALA A 95 -11.11 2.53 -15.99
N THR A 96 -11.02 1.93 -14.79
CA THR A 96 -9.73 1.72 -14.11
C THR A 96 -8.79 0.87 -14.95
N ALA A 97 -9.29 -0.19 -15.59
CA ALA A 97 -8.46 -1.02 -16.47
C ALA A 97 -7.91 -0.24 -17.68
N ARG A 98 -8.62 0.75 -18.20
CA ARG A 98 -8.11 1.58 -19.32
C ARG A 98 -7.06 2.58 -18.87
N VAL A 99 -7.21 3.15 -17.67
CA VAL A 99 -6.31 4.18 -17.15
C VAL A 99 -5.04 3.59 -16.56
N LEU A 100 -5.16 2.51 -15.77
CA LEU A 100 -4.11 2.03 -14.89
C LEU A 100 -2.75 1.79 -15.59
N PRO A 101 -2.66 1.10 -16.75
CA PRO A 101 -1.36 0.86 -17.37
C PRO A 101 -0.62 2.16 -17.73
N ASN A 102 -1.33 3.11 -18.34
CA ASN A 102 -0.75 4.36 -18.80
C ASN A 102 -0.47 5.32 -17.63
N TRP A 103 -1.29 5.26 -16.58
CA TRP A 103 -1.01 5.97 -15.32
C TRP A 103 0.29 5.46 -14.71
N LEU A 104 0.43 4.13 -14.57
CA LEU A 104 1.63 3.52 -14.00
C LEU A 104 2.89 3.79 -14.84
N GLU A 105 2.76 3.82 -16.17
CA GLU A 105 3.87 4.14 -17.07
C GLU A 105 4.32 5.60 -16.92
N SER A 106 3.37 6.53 -16.77
CA SER A 106 3.67 7.97 -16.69
C SER A 106 4.08 8.45 -15.30
N ARG A 107 3.58 7.82 -14.23
CA ARG A 107 3.69 8.32 -12.85
C ARG A 107 4.29 7.32 -11.86
N GLY A 108 4.55 6.08 -12.29
CA GLY A 108 5.07 5.03 -11.41
C GLY A 108 3.99 4.40 -10.54
N ASP A 109 4.40 3.78 -9.44
CA ASP A 109 3.50 3.17 -8.44
C ASP A 109 3.37 4.11 -7.25
N HIS A 110 2.14 4.37 -6.82
CA HIS A 110 1.85 5.34 -5.77
C HIS A 110 0.51 5.04 -5.09
N ASP A 111 0.39 5.42 -3.82
CA ASP A 111 -0.82 5.18 -3.02
C ASP A 111 -2.06 5.87 -3.57
N SER A 112 -1.91 7.04 -4.21
CA SER A 112 -3.04 7.75 -4.81
C SER A 112 -3.77 6.94 -5.89
N ILE A 113 -3.06 6.34 -6.85
CA ILE A 113 -3.70 5.48 -7.85
C ILE A 113 -4.18 4.16 -7.26
N ARG A 114 -3.44 3.63 -6.27
CA ARG A 114 -3.82 2.41 -5.58
C ARG A 114 -5.18 2.58 -4.91
N THR A 115 -5.31 3.61 -4.07
CA THR A 115 -6.57 3.98 -3.42
C THR A 115 -7.65 4.28 -4.44
N GLY A 116 -7.37 5.09 -5.46
CA GLY A 116 -8.33 5.39 -6.51
C GLY A 116 -8.83 4.14 -7.25
N SER A 117 -8.05 3.06 -7.25
CA SER A 117 -8.40 1.79 -7.86
C SER A 117 -9.03 0.78 -6.89
N MET A 118 -9.06 1.05 -5.58
CA MET A 118 -9.53 0.08 -4.56
C MET A 118 -10.97 -0.36 -4.78
N PHE A 119 -11.83 0.46 -5.36
CA PHE A 119 -13.22 0.06 -5.62
C PHE A 119 -13.31 -1.15 -6.58
N VAL A 120 -12.27 -1.43 -7.39
CA VAL A 120 -12.21 -2.60 -8.28
C VAL A 120 -12.29 -3.91 -7.49
N THR A 121 -11.71 -3.94 -6.29
CA THR A 121 -11.74 -5.10 -5.40
C THR A 121 -13.02 -5.17 -4.56
N GLY A 122 -13.83 -4.11 -4.56
CA GLY A 122 -15.03 -3.98 -3.72
C GLY A 122 -16.23 -4.80 -4.17
N SER A 123 -16.25 -5.30 -5.42
CA SER A 123 -17.33 -6.18 -5.90
C SER A 123 -16.90 -7.09 -7.05
N GLU A 124 -17.60 -8.22 -7.20
CA GLU A 124 -17.38 -9.16 -8.31
C GLU A 124 -17.65 -8.51 -9.68
N ASP A 125 -18.60 -7.58 -9.77
CA ASP A 125 -18.95 -6.90 -11.02
C ASP A 125 -17.84 -5.95 -11.46
N ALA A 126 -17.28 -5.16 -10.54
CA ALA A 126 -16.12 -4.31 -10.83
C ALA A 126 -14.89 -5.13 -11.21
N THR A 127 -14.59 -6.19 -10.44
CA THR A 127 -13.48 -7.10 -10.74
C THR A 127 -13.64 -7.73 -12.13
N ARG A 128 -14.83 -8.23 -12.48
CA ARG A 128 -15.09 -8.87 -13.78
C ARG A 128 -14.96 -7.87 -14.93
N ALA A 129 -15.50 -6.66 -14.78
CA ALA A 129 -15.41 -5.62 -15.80
C ALA A 129 -13.96 -5.16 -16.00
N PHE A 130 -13.20 -4.99 -14.92
CA PHE A 130 -11.77 -4.71 -14.97
C PHE A 130 -11.03 -5.79 -15.76
N LEU A 131 -11.18 -7.07 -15.37
CA LEU A 131 -10.51 -8.19 -16.02
C LEU A 131 -10.87 -8.32 -17.50
N THR A 132 -12.14 -8.12 -17.86
CA THR A 132 -12.60 -8.14 -19.25
C THR A 132 -11.92 -7.04 -20.08
N ALA A 133 -11.80 -5.83 -19.53
CA ALA A 133 -11.13 -4.73 -20.22
C ALA A 133 -9.62 -4.98 -20.44
N THR A 134 -8.98 -5.83 -19.62
CA THR A 134 -7.56 -6.19 -19.78
C THR A 134 -7.26 -7.04 -21.02
N ASP A 135 -8.27 -7.57 -21.71
CA ASP A 135 -8.10 -8.28 -22.98
C ASP A 135 -7.59 -7.36 -24.10
N THR A 136 -7.74 -6.05 -23.93
CA THR A 136 -7.22 -5.04 -24.85
C THR A 136 -5.77 -4.67 -24.59
N TRP A 137 -5.19 -5.10 -23.48
CA TRP A 137 -3.82 -4.75 -23.10
C TRP A 137 -2.78 -5.50 -23.92
N GLY A 138 -1.72 -4.80 -24.28
CA GLY A 138 -0.50 -5.45 -24.78
C GLY A 138 0.30 -6.13 -23.65
N ASP A 139 1.27 -6.97 -24.03
CA ASP A 139 2.12 -7.72 -23.09
C ASP A 139 2.86 -6.81 -22.09
N ALA A 140 3.35 -5.66 -22.56
CA ALA A 140 4.07 -4.68 -21.73
C ALA A 140 3.17 -4.09 -20.64
N GLN A 141 1.94 -3.70 -20.99
CA GLN A 141 0.95 -3.17 -20.06
C GLN A 141 0.54 -4.22 -19.03
N ARG A 142 0.24 -5.45 -19.49
CA ARG A 142 -0.11 -6.56 -18.62
C ARG A 142 1.02 -6.91 -17.65
N ALA A 143 2.27 -6.93 -18.12
CA ALA A 143 3.43 -7.19 -17.28
C ALA A 143 3.67 -6.07 -16.26
N LEU A 144 3.50 -4.80 -16.65
CA LEU A 144 3.60 -3.64 -15.76
C LEU A 144 2.57 -3.72 -14.64
N VAL A 145 1.29 -3.84 -14.98
CA VAL A 145 0.20 -3.91 -14.00
C VAL A 145 0.37 -5.13 -13.09
N ARG A 146 0.64 -6.31 -13.64
CA ARG A 146 0.86 -7.53 -12.83
C ARG A 146 1.97 -7.33 -11.80
N ARG A 147 3.11 -6.77 -12.21
CA ARG A 147 4.24 -6.50 -11.28
C ARG A 147 3.83 -5.52 -10.18
N THR A 148 3.06 -4.49 -10.51
CA THR A 148 2.55 -3.52 -9.54
C THR A 148 1.57 -4.16 -8.57
N LEU A 149 0.58 -4.92 -9.06
CA LEU A 149 -0.34 -5.65 -8.19
C LEU A 149 0.38 -6.64 -7.26
N GLY A 150 1.47 -7.26 -7.72
CA GLY A 150 2.31 -8.11 -6.88
C GLY A 150 2.94 -7.38 -5.67
N ARG A 151 3.08 -6.04 -5.74
CA ARG A 151 3.43 -5.21 -4.57
C ARG A 151 2.20 -4.92 -3.73
N TRP A 152 1.11 -4.47 -4.33
CA TRP A 152 -0.12 -4.14 -3.59
C TRP A 152 -0.69 -5.32 -2.80
N VAL A 153 -0.60 -6.55 -3.33
CA VAL A 153 -0.98 -7.79 -2.65
C VAL A 153 -0.24 -7.98 -1.32
N ARG A 154 0.95 -7.39 -1.14
CA ARG A 154 1.69 -7.49 0.12
C ARG A 154 1.10 -6.64 1.23
N ASP A 155 0.41 -5.55 0.90
CA ASP A 155 -0.23 -4.72 1.92
C ASP A 155 -1.76 -4.92 1.97
N ASP A 156 -2.37 -5.41 0.89
CA ASP A 156 -3.81 -5.66 0.83
C ASP A 156 -4.14 -6.91 0.01
N GLU A 157 -4.66 -7.93 0.69
CA GLU A 157 -5.01 -9.22 0.09
C GLU A 157 -6.20 -9.15 -0.87
N GLN A 158 -6.99 -8.07 -0.86
CA GLN A 158 -8.12 -7.91 -1.78
C GLN A 158 -7.69 -7.88 -3.26
N TRP A 159 -6.41 -7.59 -3.54
CA TRP A 159 -5.85 -7.61 -4.89
C TRP A 159 -5.46 -9.02 -5.38
N GLU A 160 -5.43 -10.02 -4.51
CA GLU A 160 -4.99 -11.38 -4.85
C GLU A 160 -5.73 -11.98 -6.07
N PRO A 161 -7.08 -11.92 -6.16
CA PRO A 161 -7.81 -12.52 -7.27
C PRO A 161 -7.48 -11.87 -8.62
N ILE A 162 -7.30 -10.55 -8.64
CA ILE A 162 -6.98 -9.80 -9.85
C ILE A 162 -5.54 -10.10 -10.28
N HIS A 163 -4.60 -10.12 -9.33
CA HIS A 163 -3.22 -10.46 -9.61
C HIS A 163 -3.09 -11.87 -10.19
N GLU A 164 -3.78 -12.86 -9.62
CA GLU A 164 -3.85 -14.24 -10.13
C GLU A 164 -4.44 -14.32 -11.54
N ALA A 165 -5.57 -13.64 -11.79
CA ALA A 165 -6.21 -13.62 -13.10
C ALA A 165 -5.32 -13.03 -14.21
N LEU A 166 -4.43 -12.10 -13.85
CA LEU A 166 -3.41 -11.56 -14.76
C LEU A 166 -2.16 -12.44 -14.91
N GLY A 167 -2.17 -13.64 -14.33
CA GLY A 167 -1.07 -14.59 -14.36
C GLY A 167 0.02 -14.27 -13.35
N GLY A 168 -0.32 -13.57 -12.27
CA GLY A 168 0.50 -13.40 -11.09
C GLY A 168 0.53 -14.66 -10.23
N THR A 169 1.52 -14.77 -9.36
CA THR A 169 1.60 -15.85 -8.36
C THR A 169 1.58 -15.23 -6.98
N ASN A 170 0.54 -15.54 -6.21
CA ASN A 170 0.42 -15.12 -4.82
C ASN A 170 1.14 -16.11 -3.89
N ARG A 171 1.65 -15.58 -2.78
CA ARG A 171 2.25 -16.40 -1.74
C ARG A 171 1.14 -17.21 -1.06
N LYS A 172 1.32 -18.53 -0.97
CA LYS A 172 0.44 -19.36 -0.14
C LYS A 172 0.73 -19.11 1.34
N PRO A 173 -0.27 -18.74 2.14
CA PRO A 173 -0.08 -18.56 3.57
C PRO A 173 0.40 -19.87 4.22
N VAL A 174 1.42 -19.77 5.07
CA VAL A 174 1.89 -20.88 5.92
C VAL A 174 1.53 -20.53 7.35
N LEU A 175 0.89 -21.45 8.06
CA LEU A 175 0.53 -21.29 9.46
C LEU A 175 1.22 -22.37 10.28
N ASP A 176 2.30 -21.99 10.96
CA ASP A 176 3.03 -22.92 11.82
C ASP A 176 2.30 -23.08 13.16
N PRO A 177 2.39 -24.25 13.82
CA PRO A 177 1.89 -24.38 15.19
C PRO A 177 2.67 -23.47 16.14
N ILE A 178 1.99 -22.90 17.13
CA ILE A 178 2.67 -22.23 18.26
C ILE A 178 3.22 -23.34 19.16
N PRO A 179 4.52 -23.34 19.53
CA PRO A 179 5.08 -24.39 20.38
C PRO A 179 4.42 -24.46 21.76
N ASP A 180 4.08 -25.68 22.19
CA ASP A 180 3.40 -25.93 23.47
C ASP A 180 4.28 -25.62 24.69
N ASP A 181 5.59 -25.67 24.52
CA ASP A 181 6.61 -25.44 25.55
C ASP A 181 6.99 -23.96 25.73
N TRP A 182 6.44 -23.07 24.92
CA TRP A 182 6.67 -21.63 25.07
C TRP A 182 6.09 -21.09 26.38
N PRO A 183 6.76 -20.08 26.99
CA PRO A 183 6.17 -19.31 28.06
C PRO A 183 4.79 -18.74 27.68
N GLU A 184 3.89 -18.66 28.65
CA GLU A 184 2.50 -18.23 28.40
C GLU A 184 2.42 -16.85 27.74
N ASP A 185 3.28 -15.92 28.17
CA ASP A 185 3.33 -14.57 27.60
C ASP A 185 3.84 -14.55 26.16
N TRP A 186 4.64 -15.54 25.73
CA TRP A 186 5.08 -15.69 24.34
C TRP A 186 3.96 -16.25 23.48
N ARG A 187 3.26 -17.29 23.96
CA ARG A 187 2.10 -17.87 23.25
C ARG A 187 1.01 -16.84 23.07
N SER A 188 0.64 -16.13 24.14
CA SER A 188 -0.37 -15.08 24.11
C SER A 188 0.00 -13.94 23.14
N ALA A 189 1.28 -13.58 23.02
CA ALA A 189 1.73 -12.58 22.06
C ALA A 189 1.60 -13.06 20.61
N ALA A 190 1.97 -14.32 20.31
CA ALA A 190 1.81 -14.90 18.98
C ALA A 190 0.33 -15.04 18.58
N GLU A 191 -0.53 -15.44 19.51
CA GLU A 191 -1.99 -15.49 19.30
C GLU A 191 -2.57 -14.10 19.03
N ALA A 192 -2.21 -13.11 19.84
CA ALA A 192 -2.67 -11.73 19.66
C ALA A 192 -2.25 -11.15 18.30
N PHE A 193 -1.03 -11.46 17.84
CA PHE A 193 -0.57 -11.09 16.50
C PHE A 193 -1.41 -11.76 15.41
N ARG A 194 -1.68 -13.07 15.51
CA ARG A 194 -2.50 -13.79 14.53
C ARG A 194 -3.95 -13.30 14.47
N GLU A 195 -4.53 -12.97 15.61
CA GLU A 195 -5.91 -12.50 15.70
C GLU A 195 -6.07 -11.09 15.13
N SER A 196 -5.15 -10.18 15.48
CA SER A 196 -5.40 -8.74 15.32
C SER A 196 -4.20 -7.90 14.86
N GLY A 197 -3.08 -8.52 14.50
CA GLY A 197 -1.85 -7.81 14.12
C GLY A 197 -1.15 -7.12 15.31
N ARG A 198 -1.55 -7.45 16.55
CA ARG A 198 -1.02 -6.78 17.75
C ARG A 198 0.41 -7.18 18.08
N VAL A 199 1.37 -6.38 17.62
CA VAL A 199 2.80 -6.55 17.90
C VAL A 199 3.21 -6.06 19.29
N ASP A 200 2.42 -5.17 19.92
CA ASP A 200 2.74 -4.58 21.22
C ASP A 200 2.82 -5.63 22.35
N ARG A 201 2.09 -6.74 22.20
CA ARG A 201 2.13 -7.88 23.12
C ARG A 201 3.47 -8.62 23.12
N ALA A 202 4.29 -8.46 22.09
CA ALA A 202 5.65 -8.99 22.08
C ALA A 202 6.68 -8.04 22.73
N TRP A 203 6.29 -6.81 23.06
CA TRP A 203 7.15 -5.74 23.58
C TRP A 203 6.75 -5.28 25.00
N THR A 204 6.52 -6.22 25.91
CA THR A 204 5.94 -5.93 27.23
C THR A 204 6.88 -5.32 28.26
N ASN A 205 8.19 -5.58 28.21
CA ASN A 205 9.13 -5.07 29.19
C ASN A 205 9.77 -3.77 28.72
N GLU A 206 9.18 -2.64 29.06
CA GLU A 206 9.72 -1.33 28.66
C GLU A 206 10.96 -0.89 29.47
N LYS A 207 11.14 -1.42 30.68
CA LYS A 207 12.26 -1.04 31.56
C LYS A 207 13.57 -1.68 31.11
N ASP A 208 13.48 -2.93 30.66
CA ASP A 208 14.59 -3.67 30.07
C ASP A 208 14.18 -4.12 28.67
N PHE A 209 14.17 -3.18 27.73
CA PHE A 209 13.68 -3.39 26.38
C PHE A 209 14.38 -4.55 25.62
N PRO A 210 15.71 -4.74 25.74
CA PRO A 210 16.39 -5.90 25.14
C PRO A 210 15.90 -7.27 25.60
N SER A 211 15.33 -7.38 26.81
CA SER A 211 14.79 -8.66 27.30
C SER A 211 13.63 -9.20 26.45
N ASN A 212 13.02 -8.37 25.59
CA ASN A 212 11.95 -8.78 24.70
C ASN A 212 12.46 -9.46 23.40
N PHE A 213 13.75 -9.32 23.05
CA PHE A 213 14.24 -9.68 21.72
C PHE A 213 14.05 -11.15 21.37
N ASP A 214 14.36 -12.07 22.29
CA ASP A 214 14.21 -13.51 22.04
C ASP A 214 12.76 -13.90 21.73
N ARG A 215 11.80 -13.29 22.44
CA ARG A 215 10.37 -13.48 22.18
C ARG A 215 9.99 -12.97 20.79
N VAL A 216 10.44 -11.77 20.44
CA VAL A 216 10.15 -11.15 19.15
C VAL A 216 10.72 -11.99 18.00
N PHE A 217 11.98 -12.43 18.09
CA PHE A 217 12.59 -13.30 17.10
C PHE A 217 11.83 -14.61 16.95
N ALA A 218 11.51 -15.27 18.06
CA ALA A 218 10.76 -16.52 18.04
C ALA A 218 9.39 -16.38 17.36
N ILE A 219 8.69 -15.25 17.58
CA ILE A 219 7.41 -14.97 16.91
C ILE A 219 7.63 -14.67 15.42
N MET A 220 8.61 -13.84 15.06
CA MET A 220 8.90 -13.50 13.65
C MET A 220 9.31 -14.71 12.80
N GLU A 221 9.84 -15.77 13.42
CA GLU A 221 10.22 -17.02 12.74
C GLU A 221 9.04 -17.87 12.30
N LEU A 222 7.86 -17.71 12.91
CA LEU A 222 6.68 -18.52 12.59
C LEU A 222 5.99 -18.04 11.31
N GLY A 223 5.45 -18.99 10.56
CA GLY A 223 4.37 -18.74 9.61
C GLY A 223 3.09 -18.32 10.34
N HIS A 224 2.50 -17.20 9.94
CA HIS A 224 1.32 -16.61 10.59
C HIS A 224 0.05 -16.63 9.75
N GLY A 225 -0.06 -17.56 8.79
CA GLY A 225 -1.18 -17.60 7.86
C GLY A 225 -1.27 -16.27 7.12
N VAL A 226 -2.48 -15.72 6.99
CA VAL A 226 -2.74 -14.47 6.25
C VAL A 226 -2.00 -13.24 6.80
N ARG A 227 -1.64 -13.26 8.10
CA ARG A 227 -0.92 -12.18 8.80
C ARG A 227 0.58 -12.13 8.50
N TRP A 228 1.09 -12.96 7.59
CA TRP A 228 2.49 -12.94 7.19
C TRP A 228 2.96 -11.55 6.70
N ARG A 229 2.04 -10.75 6.15
CA ARG A 229 2.25 -9.37 5.67
C ARG A 229 2.67 -8.39 6.77
N GLU A 230 2.24 -8.66 8.00
CA GLU A 230 2.41 -7.77 9.16
C GLU A 230 3.65 -8.14 10.00
N VAL A 231 4.39 -9.19 9.62
CA VAL A 231 5.62 -9.59 10.35
C VAL A 231 6.65 -8.45 10.46
N PRO A 232 6.87 -7.60 9.44
CA PRO A 232 7.75 -6.44 9.59
C PRO A 232 7.29 -5.44 10.66
N ASP A 233 6.01 -5.42 11.05
CA ASP A 233 5.50 -4.46 12.03
C ASP A 233 6.07 -4.68 13.43
N PHE A 234 6.62 -5.86 13.73
CA PHE A 234 7.39 -6.08 14.96
C PHE A 234 8.58 -5.12 15.08
N LEU A 235 9.11 -4.63 13.95
CA LEU A 235 10.22 -3.67 13.90
C LEU A 235 9.76 -2.23 14.20
N ASN A 236 8.46 -1.91 14.09
CA ASN A 236 7.97 -0.53 14.27
C ASN A 236 8.30 0.03 15.65
N ALA A 237 8.27 -0.81 16.70
CA ALA A 237 8.68 -0.40 18.04
C ALA A 237 10.13 0.10 18.09
N LEU A 238 11.03 -0.55 17.35
CA LEU A 238 12.44 -0.17 17.23
C LEU A 238 12.61 1.06 16.35
N LEU A 239 12.01 1.07 15.16
CA LEU A 239 12.26 2.10 14.16
C LEU A 239 11.65 3.45 14.55
N MET A 240 10.48 3.45 15.20
CA MET A 240 9.75 4.68 15.52
C MET A 240 10.00 5.20 16.94
N ARG A 241 10.14 4.31 17.93
CA ARG A 241 10.14 4.71 19.36
C ARG A 241 11.43 4.40 20.11
N ARG A 242 12.16 3.35 19.69
CA ARG A 242 13.33 2.80 20.41
C ARG A 242 14.55 2.67 19.50
N ARG A 243 14.78 3.66 18.63
CA ARG A 243 15.86 3.61 17.64
C ARG A 243 17.25 3.46 18.26
N ASN A 244 17.43 3.92 19.49
CA ASN A 244 18.65 3.75 20.30
C ASN A 244 18.92 2.28 20.68
N GLU A 245 17.90 1.42 20.70
CA GLU A 245 18.04 -0.02 20.99
C GLU A 245 18.35 -0.84 19.74
N LEU A 246 18.22 -0.26 18.54
CA LEU A 246 18.44 -0.94 17.26
C LEU A 246 19.84 -1.60 17.17
N PRO A 247 20.96 -0.97 17.58
CA PRO A 247 22.27 -1.65 17.54
C PRO A 247 22.34 -2.91 18.41
N LYS A 248 21.62 -2.94 19.55
CA LYS A 248 21.55 -4.13 20.42
C LYS A 248 20.67 -5.20 19.78
N PHE A 249 19.54 -4.82 19.20
CA PHE A 249 18.66 -5.73 18.47
C PHE A 249 19.37 -6.42 17.32
N ILE A 250 20.07 -5.65 16.47
CA ILE A 250 20.89 -6.19 15.38
C ILE A 250 22.01 -7.08 15.93
N GLY A 251 22.58 -6.73 17.08
CA GLY A 251 23.56 -7.58 17.73
C GLY A 251 23.03 -8.92 18.23
N ALA A 252 21.82 -8.94 18.77
CA ALA A 252 21.15 -10.17 19.18
C ALA A 252 20.72 -11.00 17.97
N LEU A 253 20.19 -10.37 16.92
CA LEU A 253 19.83 -11.02 15.66
C LEU A 253 21.05 -11.68 14.99
N ALA A 254 22.19 -10.98 14.94
CA ALA A 254 23.43 -11.51 14.39
C ALA A 254 23.98 -12.71 15.18
N ALA A 255 23.72 -12.76 16.50
CA ALA A 255 24.16 -13.84 17.37
C ALA A 255 23.26 -15.10 17.29
N LEU A 256 22.11 -15.03 16.61
CA LEU A 256 21.29 -16.22 16.37
C LEU A 256 22.01 -17.21 15.43
N PRO A 257 21.69 -18.51 15.54
CA PRO A 257 22.03 -19.49 14.50
C PRO A 257 21.62 -19.01 13.11
N ASP A 258 22.46 -19.27 12.11
CA ASP A 258 22.27 -18.76 10.75
C ASP A 258 20.90 -19.13 10.16
N ASP A 259 20.42 -20.34 10.42
CA ASP A 259 19.11 -20.83 9.95
C ASP A 259 17.93 -20.05 10.56
N ARG A 260 18.03 -19.65 11.84
CA ARG A 260 17.03 -18.82 12.51
C ARG A 260 17.06 -17.39 11.97
N ARG A 261 18.26 -16.82 11.85
CA ARG A 261 18.46 -15.48 11.30
C ARG A 261 17.92 -15.38 9.89
N GLU A 262 18.21 -16.36 9.04
CA GLU A 262 17.71 -16.42 7.66
C GLU A 262 16.18 -16.51 7.60
N ARG A 263 15.53 -17.32 8.45
CA ARG A 263 14.05 -17.39 8.53
C ARG A 263 13.43 -16.02 8.82
N ILE A 264 13.98 -15.27 9.76
CA ILE A 264 13.48 -13.93 10.11
C ILE A 264 13.64 -12.97 8.93
N VAL A 265 14.82 -12.93 8.32
CA VAL A 265 15.09 -12.04 7.18
C VAL A 265 14.18 -12.40 6.01
N LEU A 266 13.98 -13.68 5.70
CA LEU A 266 13.07 -14.14 4.65
C LEU A 266 11.60 -13.81 4.95
N ALA A 267 11.17 -13.88 6.20
CA ALA A 267 9.82 -13.50 6.60
C ALA A 267 9.58 -11.99 6.39
N VAL A 268 10.55 -11.16 6.78
CA VAL A 268 10.49 -9.72 6.52
C VAL A 268 10.55 -9.42 5.02
N ASP A 269 11.45 -10.08 4.28
CA ASP A 269 11.66 -9.86 2.84
C ASP A 269 10.42 -10.20 2.03
N ALA A 270 9.72 -11.27 2.39
CA ALA A 270 8.48 -11.65 1.73
C ALA A 270 7.45 -10.51 1.77
N ALA A 271 7.32 -9.83 2.91
CA ALA A 271 6.30 -8.80 3.16
C ALA A 271 6.78 -7.41 2.73
N ARG A 272 7.98 -7.01 3.13
CA ARG A 272 8.58 -5.70 2.85
C ARG A 272 10.06 -5.85 2.46
N PRO A 273 10.36 -6.08 1.17
CA PRO A 273 11.73 -6.26 0.66
C PRO A 273 12.69 -5.14 1.08
N ASP A 274 12.25 -3.88 1.01
CA ASP A 274 13.10 -2.73 1.36
C ASP A 274 13.47 -2.71 2.85
N THR A 275 12.53 -3.16 3.71
CA THR A 275 12.81 -3.32 5.16
C THR A 275 13.80 -4.46 5.39
N ALA A 276 13.71 -5.55 4.63
CA ALA A 276 14.68 -6.64 4.71
C ALA A 276 16.06 -6.22 4.18
N GLU A 277 16.15 -5.45 3.10
CA GLU A 277 17.39 -4.88 2.61
C GLU A 277 18.05 -3.98 3.66
N TYR A 278 17.27 -3.10 4.28
CA TYR A 278 17.74 -2.28 5.41
C TYR A 278 18.30 -3.14 6.55
N LEU A 279 17.59 -4.20 6.95
CA LEU A 279 18.07 -5.13 7.98
C LEU A 279 19.36 -5.85 7.58
N ARG A 280 19.46 -6.34 6.32
CA ARG A 280 20.68 -6.99 5.80
C ARG A 280 21.87 -6.04 5.86
N GLY A 281 21.70 -4.79 5.41
CA GLY A 281 22.75 -3.78 5.46
C GLY A 281 23.27 -3.54 6.89
N LEU A 282 22.37 -3.50 7.88
CA LEU A 282 22.75 -3.36 9.29
C LEU A 282 23.52 -4.57 9.83
N LEU A 283 23.17 -5.79 9.40
CA LEU A 283 23.88 -7.02 9.78
C LEU A 283 25.29 -7.05 9.17
N GLU A 284 25.43 -6.74 7.88
CA GLU A 284 26.72 -6.68 7.19
C GLU A 284 27.65 -5.59 7.75
N ASP A 285 27.11 -4.41 8.09
CA ASP A 285 27.85 -3.35 8.76
C ASP A 285 28.43 -3.79 10.11
N ARG A 286 27.69 -4.66 10.82
CA ARG A 286 28.14 -5.20 12.11
C ARG A 286 29.26 -6.21 11.93
N GLU A 287 29.10 -7.16 11.01
CA GLU A 287 30.13 -8.18 10.73
C GLU A 287 31.46 -7.54 10.31
N ARG A 288 31.42 -6.41 9.61
CA ARG A 288 32.62 -5.63 9.26
C ARG A 288 33.30 -4.93 10.44
N ARG A 289 32.60 -4.75 11.57
CA ARG A 289 33.08 -4.05 12.78
C ARG A 289 33.47 -4.99 13.92
N SER A 290 33.14 -6.28 13.83
CA SER A 290 33.52 -7.34 14.77
C SER A 290 34.83 -7.99 14.39
#